data_AF-A6GGK4-F1
#
_entry.id   AF-A6GGK4-F1
#
_cell.length_a   1.000
_cell.length_b   1.000
_cell.length_c   1.000
_cell.angle_alpha   90.00
_cell.angle_beta   90.00
_cell.angle_gamma   90.00
#
_symmetry.space_group_name_H-M   'P 1'
#
loop_
_entity.id
_entity.type
_entity.pdbx_description
1 polymer ?
#
loop_
_entity_poly.entity_id
_entity_poly.type
_entity_poly.pdbx_seq_one_letter_code
_entity_poly.pdbx_strand_id
1 'polypeptide(L)' 'PTHALHHSAEFIGDAGAALAPLMTAVAALRLRAGQSRGPALVWAGTGEGPRGALLMYAGG' A
#
# COMPACT_ATOMS: atom_id res chain seq x y z
N PRO A 1 -10.21 -16.74 -1.05
CA PRO A 1 -9.23 -15.65 -1.19
C PRO A 1 -9.62 -14.47 -0.32
N THR A 2 -8.98 -14.32 0.84
CA THR A 2 -9.23 -13.19 1.74
C THR A 2 -8.39 -12.00 1.29
N HIS A 3 -9.03 -10.96 0.79
CA HIS A 3 -8.39 -9.66 0.57
C HIS A 3 -8.15 -9.03 1.95
N ALA A 4 -6.90 -8.70 2.28
CA ALA A 4 -6.54 -8.06 3.54
C ALA A 4 -6.35 -6.56 3.32
N LEU A 5 -6.99 -5.75 4.17
CA LEU A 5 -6.78 -4.31 4.23
C LEU A 5 -5.84 -3.99 5.39
N HIS A 6 -4.81 -3.18 5.13
CA HIS A 6 -3.83 -2.78 6.12
C HIS A 6 -3.73 -1.26 6.13
N HIS A 7 -4.01 -0.63 7.27
CA HIS A 7 -3.77 0.79 7.45
C HIS A 7 -2.45 1.01 8.22
N SER A 8 -1.51 1.75 7.63
CA SER A 8 -0.21 2.05 8.28
C SER A 8 -0.32 2.74 9.63
N ALA A 9 -1.43 3.46 9.90
CA ALA A 9 -1.68 4.11 11.17
C ALA A 9 -1.70 3.12 12.34
N GLU A 10 -2.02 1.86 12.08
CA GLU A 10 -2.00 0.77 13.07
C GLU A 10 -0.58 0.44 13.57
N PHE A 11 0.47 0.80 12.82
CA PHE A 11 1.86 0.42 13.12
C PHE A 11 2.79 1.61 13.35
N ILE A 12 2.60 2.70 12.59
CA ILE A 12 3.54 3.84 12.56
C ILE A 12 2.84 5.19 12.71
N GLY A 13 1.52 5.22 12.92
CA GLY A 13 0.73 6.45 12.94
C GLY A 13 0.59 7.10 11.55
N ASP A 14 0.29 8.40 11.55
CA ASP A 14 0.17 9.18 10.32
C ASP A 14 1.54 9.69 9.86
N ALA A 15 2.04 9.14 8.75
CA ALA A 15 3.29 9.55 8.12
C ALA A 15 3.11 10.76 7.16
N GLY A 16 1.90 11.33 7.08
CA GLY A 16 1.58 12.48 6.23
C GLY A 16 1.92 12.23 4.76
N ALA A 17 2.67 13.14 4.15
CA ALA A 17 3.07 13.03 2.75
C ALA A 17 3.92 11.78 2.45
N ALA A 18 4.59 11.19 3.45
CA ALA A 18 5.39 9.98 3.29
C ALA A 18 4.54 8.69 3.29
N LEU A 19 3.24 8.77 3.60
CA LEU A 19 2.34 7.63 3.71
C LEU A 19 2.27 6.79 2.43
N ALA A 20 2.00 7.44 1.30
CA ALA A 20 1.86 6.79 0.00
C ALA A 20 3.17 6.10 -0.47
N PRO A 21 4.35 6.77 -0.46
CA PRO A 21 5.59 6.10 -0.85
C PRO A 21 5.99 4.98 0.12
N LEU A 22 5.74 5.13 1.43
CA LEU A 22 6.01 4.08 2.41
C LEU A 22 5.16 2.83 2.14
N MET A 23 3.85 2.99 1.94
CA MET A 23 2.96 1.87 1.62
C MET A 23 3.29 1.22 0.28
N THR A 24 3.74 2.01 -0.69
CA THR A 24 4.24 1.51 -1.98
C THR A 24 5.45 0.59 -1.78
N ALA A 25 6.43 1.02 -0.99
CA ALA A 25 7.62 0.21 -0.70
C ALA A 25 7.28 -1.07 0.06
N VAL A 26 6.39 -1.01 1.07
CA VAL A 26 5.94 -2.18 1.83
C VAL A 26 5.22 -3.17 0.93
N ALA A 27 4.29 -2.73 0.10
CA ALA A 27 3.57 -3.60 -0.82
C ALA A 27 4.52 -4.25 -1.83
N ALA A 28 5.49 -3.50 -2.37
CA ALA A 28 6.52 -4.04 -3.26
C ALA A 28 7.40 -5.11 -2.57
N LEU A 29 7.78 -4.90 -1.30
CA LEU A 29 8.52 -5.89 -0.52
C LEU A 29 7.71 -7.17 -0.28
N ARG A 30 6.43 -7.06 0.07
CA ARG A 30 5.54 -8.22 0.30
C ARG A 30 5.28 -9.01 -0.97
N LEU A 31 5.10 -8.33 -2.11
CA LEU A 31 4.98 -8.98 -3.42
C LEU A 31 6.26 -9.74 -3.78
N ARG A 32 7.43 -9.11 -3.66
CA ARG A 32 8.73 -9.77 -3.92
C ARG A 32 8.99 -10.97 -3.01
N ALA A 33 8.56 -10.90 -1.76
CA ALA A 33 8.71 -12.01 -0.80
C ALA A 33 7.68 -13.13 -0.99
N GLY A 34 6.75 -13.04 -1.97
CA GLY A 34 5.67 -14.00 -2.16
C GLY A 34 4.64 -14.03 -1.01
N GLN A 35 4.69 -13.04 -0.11
CA GLN A 35 3.77 -12.90 1.02
C GLN A 35 2.41 -12.35 0.60
N SER A 36 2.29 -11.88 -0.64
CA SER A 36 1.02 -11.55 -1.30
C SER A 36 0.94 -12.25 -2.64
N ARG A 37 -0.14 -13.00 -2.86
CA ARG A 37 -0.35 -13.88 -4.03
C ARG A 37 -1.05 -13.19 -5.21
N GLY A 38 -1.41 -11.93 -5.07
CA GLY A 38 -2.14 -11.17 -6.09
C GLY A 38 -1.63 -9.74 -6.16
N PRO A 39 -2.18 -8.93 -7.07
CA PRO A 39 -1.76 -7.55 -7.18
C PRO A 39 -2.03 -6.80 -5.87
N ALA A 40 -1.12 -5.90 -5.50
CA ALA A 40 -1.27 -5.03 -4.34
C ALA A 40 -1.82 -3.68 -4.80
N LEU A 41 -2.94 -3.26 -4.19
CA LEU A 41 -3.49 -1.92 -4.35
C LEU A 41 -2.99 -1.03 -3.21
N VAL A 42 -2.31 0.06 -3.55
CA VAL A 42 -1.97 1.14 -2.62
C VAL A 42 -2.83 2.34 -2.99
N TRP A 43 -3.54 2.89 -2.01
CA TRP A 43 -4.36 4.09 -2.19
C TRP A 43 -4.06 5.06 -1.05
N ALA A 44 -3.99 6.34 -1.39
CA ALA A 44 -3.85 7.43 -0.44
C ALA A 44 -4.74 8.60 -0.87
N GLY A 45 -5.18 9.38 0.10
CA GLY A 45 -5.98 10.57 -0.12
C GLY A 45 -5.75 11.58 0.98
N THR A 46 -6.05 12.83 0.67
CA THR A 46 -6.21 13.90 1.66
C THR A 46 -7.72 14.06 1.95
N GLY A 47 -8.08 14.59 3.13
CA GLY A 47 -9.48 14.65 3.59
C GLY A 47 -10.45 15.19 2.53
N GLU A 48 -10.21 16.41 2.05
CA GLU A 48 -10.98 17.04 0.97
C GLU A 48 -10.20 17.22 -0.35
N GLY A 49 -8.97 16.71 -0.41
CA GLY A 49 -8.06 16.92 -1.52
C GLY A 49 -7.94 15.74 -2.49
N PRO A 50 -6.87 15.75 -3.30
CA PRO A 50 -6.59 14.71 -4.28
C PRO A 50 -6.49 13.31 -3.67
N ARG A 51 -6.82 12.31 -4.50
CA ARG A 51 -6.74 10.88 -4.18
C ARG A 51 -5.91 10.20 -5.27
N GLY A 52 -5.02 9.32 -4.88
CA GLY A 52 -4.13 8.60 -5.80
C GLY A 52 -4.09 7.11 -5.47
N ALA A 53 -4.16 6.28 -6.51
CA ALA A 53 -4.11 4.84 -6.38
C ALA A 53 -3.04 4.26 -7.32
N LEU A 54 -2.37 3.20 -6.87
CA LEU A 54 -1.38 2.46 -7.61
C LEU A 54 -1.69 0.96 -7.47
N LEU A 55 -1.80 0.27 -8.60
CA LEU A 55 -1.91 -1.18 -8.65
C LEU A 55 -0.55 -1.77 -9.04
N MET A 56 -0.03 -2.68 -8.22
CA MET A 56 1.26 -3.33 -8.45
C MET A 56 1.09 -4.83 -8.61
N TYR A 57 1.83 -5.41 -9.56
CA TYR A 57 1.92 -6.85 -9.76
C TYR A 57 3.31 -7.33 -9.33
N ALA A 58 3.44 -8.59 -8.93
CA ALA A 58 4.75 -9.20 -8.79
C ALA A 58 5.45 -9.17 -10.16
N GLY A 59 6.73 -8.80 -10.20
CA GLY A 59 7.54 -8.98 -11.40
C GLY A 59 7.63 -10.46 -11.73
N GLY A 60 7.52 -10.79 -13.02
CA GLY A 60 7.72 -12.15 -13.52
C GLY A 60 9.16 -12.63 -13.37
#